data_AF-A0A1E1IXH4-F1
#
_entry.id   AF-A0A1E1IXH4-F1
#
_cell.length_a   1.000
_cell.length_b   1.000
_cell.length_c   1.000
_cell.angle_alpha   90.00
_cell.angle_beta   90.00
_cell.angle_gamma   90.00
#
_symmetry.space_group_name_H-M   'P 1'
#
loop_
_entity.id
_entity.type
_entity.pdbx_description
1 polymer ?
#
loop_
_entity_poly.entity_id
_entity_poly.type
_entity_poly.pdbx_seq_one_letter_code
_entity_poly.pdbx_strand_id
1 'polypeptide(L)'
;MGGATSKDRYDRAVSTGILTLNKQEVKSWRRLTKALKKLSTLRTITISHNPLRDPVPSAFTALSLWSTLVSLDLSHNCLTCACALGSEAPLSKTHVEEALARITMAPASHTVYGFPPLPLESLNLSGNDLHMLPPLLAVRFPRLRRFVCTDNKTALNIPLSLARCIGASKSLEVVALQRDRLKTFIVADDTVNNPFPALREILLDQNHLGGTVNLGFAADKEAPMLPSLRRISLDDQTGAEPLRHIHATIFAHCPGLTSFTFHGNCNEAELHDSLVQSDVYRSWQVRMKDIVDKKLHAGGQAELI
;
A
#
# COMPACT_ATOMS: atom_id res chain seq x y z
N MET A 1 8.20 -31.82 -16.06
CA MET A 1 8.31 -30.78 -17.11
C MET A 1 9.58 -29.98 -16.86
N GLY A 2 10.52 -30.01 -17.80
CA GLY A 2 11.85 -29.40 -17.63
C GLY A 2 11.75 -27.89 -17.46
N GLY A 3 12.16 -27.37 -16.30
CA GLY A 3 12.25 -25.93 -16.07
C GLY A 3 13.27 -25.31 -17.01
N ALA A 4 12.96 -24.13 -17.56
CA ALA A 4 13.92 -23.35 -18.34
C ALA A 4 15.22 -23.18 -17.56
N THR A 5 16.36 -23.36 -18.23
CA THR A 5 17.65 -23.24 -17.56
C THR A 5 17.87 -21.80 -17.09
N SER A 6 18.79 -21.59 -16.14
CA SER A 6 19.15 -20.24 -15.69
C SER A 6 19.66 -19.36 -16.84
N LYS A 7 20.26 -19.95 -17.87
CA LYS A 7 20.71 -19.24 -19.07
C LYS A 7 19.53 -18.78 -19.92
N ASP A 8 18.58 -19.66 -20.22
CA ASP A 8 17.40 -19.31 -21.03
C ASP A 8 16.58 -18.18 -20.39
N ARG A 9 16.49 -18.18 -19.06
CA ARG A 9 15.83 -17.11 -18.31
C ARG A 9 16.57 -15.79 -18.40
N TYR A 10 17.89 -15.82 -18.32
CA TYR A 10 18.71 -14.63 -18.48
C TYR A 10 18.55 -14.05 -19.90
N ASP A 11 18.67 -14.88 -20.94
CA ASP A 11 18.57 -14.44 -22.33
C ASP A 11 17.17 -13.90 -22.66
N ARG A 12 16.12 -14.53 -22.11
CA ARG A 12 14.75 -14.01 -22.17
C ARG A 12 14.61 -12.68 -21.44
N ALA A 13 15.21 -12.54 -20.27
CA ALA A 13 15.14 -11.31 -19.50
C ALA A 13 15.84 -10.14 -20.21
N VAL A 14 16.96 -10.39 -20.89
CA VAL A 14 17.64 -9.40 -21.74
C VAL A 14 16.75 -8.97 -22.91
N SER A 15 16.11 -9.92 -23.60
CA SER A 15 15.30 -9.64 -24.79
C SER A 15 13.95 -9.00 -24.48
N THR A 16 13.29 -9.42 -23.39
CA THR A 16 11.94 -8.98 -23.04
C THR A 16 11.89 -7.86 -21.99
N GLY A 17 12.97 -7.66 -21.24
CA GLY A 17 12.96 -6.80 -20.05
C GLY A 17 12.17 -7.38 -18.86
N ILE A 18 11.77 -8.65 -18.93
CA ILE A 18 10.97 -9.33 -17.90
C ILE A 18 11.78 -10.48 -17.30
N LEU A 19 11.97 -10.46 -15.98
CA LEU A 19 12.61 -11.55 -15.25
C LEU A 19 11.67 -12.14 -14.21
N THR A 20 11.45 -13.45 -14.29
CA THR A 20 10.65 -14.20 -13.32
C THR A 20 11.49 -15.28 -12.65
N LEU A 21 11.61 -15.20 -11.32
CA LEU A 21 12.32 -16.11 -10.43
C LEU A 21 11.36 -16.66 -9.36
N ASN A 22 10.24 -17.25 -9.78
CA ASN A 22 9.26 -17.88 -8.88
C ASN A 22 9.73 -19.29 -8.46
N LYS A 23 9.73 -19.61 -7.16
CA LYS A 23 10.13 -20.93 -6.61
C LYS A 23 11.50 -21.40 -7.14
N GLN A 24 12.49 -20.51 -7.12
CA GLN A 24 13.84 -20.78 -7.62
C GLN A 24 14.88 -21.00 -6.51
N GLU A 25 14.42 -21.18 -5.27
CA GLU A 25 15.26 -21.32 -4.08
C GLU A 25 16.32 -20.22 -3.93
N VAL A 26 16.00 -19.00 -4.34
CA VAL A 26 16.91 -17.86 -4.19
C VAL A 26 17.03 -17.52 -2.70
N LYS A 27 18.15 -17.92 -2.08
CA LYS A 27 18.40 -17.74 -0.64
C LYS A 27 19.21 -16.49 -0.29
N SER A 28 19.83 -15.84 -1.27
CA SER A 28 20.85 -14.81 -1.02
C SER A 28 20.70 -13.60 -1.93
N TRP A 29 20.49 -12.42 -1.32
CA TRP A 29 20.53 -11.14 -2.01
C TRP A 29 21.86 -10.91 -2.72
N ARG A 30 23.00 -11.25 -2.11
CA ARG A 30 24.32 -11.06 -2.75
C ARG A 30 24.43 -11.77 -4.10
N ARG A 31 23.94 -13.02 -4.18
CA ARG A 31 23.93 -13.80 -5.43
C ARG A 31 22.97 -13.19 -6.44
N LEU A 32 21.77 -12.83 -5.98
CA LEU A 32 20.75 -12.19 -6.80
C LEU A 32 21.26 -10.85 -7.38
N THR A 33 21.76 -9.94 -6.55
CA THR A 33 22.33 -8.66 -6.96
C THR A 33 23.46 -8.84 -7.98
N LYS A 34 24.34 -9.83 -7.79
CA LYS A 34 25.40 -10.14 -8.75
C LYS A 34 24.85 -10.58 -10.11
N ALA A 35 23.79 -11.39 -10.12
CA ALA A 35 23.13 -11.84 -11.35
C ALA A 35 22.41 -10.70 -12.07
N LEU A 36 21.74 -9.82 -11.31
CA LEU A 36 20.96 -8.69 -11.84
C LEU A 36 21.84 -7.53 -12.33
N LYS A 37 23.09 -7.42 -11.88
CA LYS A 37 24.00 -6.31 -12.22
C LYS A 37 24.17 -6.08 -13.73
N LYS A 38 24.03 -7.12 -14.55
CA LYS A 38 24.17 -7.05 -16.02
C LYS A 38 22.84 -6.78 -16.75
N LEU A 39 21.71 -6.82 -16.05
CA LEU A 39 20.37 -6.72 -16.63
C LEU A 39 19.81 -5.30 -16.42
N SER A 40 20.44 -4.30 -17.03
CA SER A 40 20.11 -2.88 -16.81
C SER A 40 18.82 -2.40 -17.47
N THR A 41 18.22 -3.19 -18.35
CA THR A 41 17.02 -2.85 -19.14
C THR A 41 15.73 -3.48 -18.59
N LEU A 42 15.78 -4.11 -17.42
CA LEU A 42 14.62 -4.79 -16.82
C LEU A 42 13.52 -3.79 -16.45
N ARG A 43 12.33 -4.03 -16.98
CA ARG A 43 11.11 -3.29 -16.66
C ARG A 43 10.25 -4.01 -15.64
N THR A 44 10.31 -5.34 -15.59
CA THR A 44 9.52 -6.15 -14.67
C THR A 44 10.39 -7.23 -14.02
N ILE A 45 10.34 -7.28 -12.69
CA ILE A 45 11.02 -8.30 -11.90
C ILE A 45 10.00 -8.96 -10.98
N THR A 46 9.90 -10.29 -11.05
CA THR A 46 9.12 -11.10 -10.12
C THR A 46 10.05 -12.08 -9.42
N ILE A 47 10.19 -11.95 -8.10
CA ILE A 47 11.00 -12.82 -7.25
C ILE A 47 10.09 -13.27 -6.11
N SER A 48 9.27 -14.28 -6.40
CA SER A 48 8.26 -14.76 -5.46
C SER A 48 8.49 -16.20 -5.01
N HIS A 49 7.98 -16.55 -3.83
CA HIS A 49 8.13 -17.90 -3.25
C HIS A 49 9.60 -18.34 -3.15
N ASN A 50 10.49 -17.46 -2.69
CA ASN A 50 11.87 -17.82 -2.37
C ASN A 50 12.15 -17.59 -0.88
N PRO A 51 13.09 -18.33 -0.29
CA PRO A 51 13.46 -18.15 1.12
C PRO A 51 14.41 -16.96 1.35
N LEU A 52 14.13 -15.79 0.78
CA LEU A 52 14.86 -14.55 1.06
C LEU A 52 14.43 -14.03 2.45
N ARG A 53 15.24 -14.28 3.48
CA ARG A 53 14.97 -13.90 4.88
C ARG A 53 15.54 -12.54 5.29
N ASP A 54 16.70 -12.22 4.73
CA ASP A 54 17.41 -11.00 5.08
C ASP A 54 16.67 -9.76 4.58
N PRO A 55 16.80 -8.61 5.27
CA PRO A 55 16.34 -7.32 4.78
C PRO A 55 16.78 -7.05 3.34
N VAL A 56 15.95 -6.34 2.59
CA VAL A 56 16.34 -5.84 1.26
C VAL A 56 17.60 -4.98 1.42
N PRO A 57 18.74 -5.31 0.79
CA PRO A 57 19.97 -4.54 0.98
C PRO A 57 20.03 -3.33 0.04
N SER A 58 20.68 -2.25 0.47
CA SER A 58 20.91 -1.06 -0.37
C SER A 58 21.68 -1.39 -1.66
N ALA A 59 22.55 -2.40 -1.64
CA ALA A 59 23.23 -2.89 -2.85
C ALA A 59 22.27 -3.40 -3.93
N PHE A 60 21.05 -3.85 -3.56
CA PHE A 60 20.00 -4.21 -4.52
C PHE A 60 19.34 -2.96 -5.10
N THR A 61 19.10 -1.91 -4.30
CA THR A 61 18.47 -0.65 -4.74
C THR A 61 19.41 0.25 -5.55
N ALA A 62 20.72 0.07 -5.39
CA ALA A 62 21.76 0.77 -6.16
C ALA A 62 22.01 0.20 -7.57
N LEU A 63 21.28 -0.84 -7.99
CA LEU A 63 21.46 -1.43 -9.32
C LEU A 63 20.94 -0.49 -10.42
N SER A 64 21.64 -0.45 -11.57
CA SER A 64 21.26 0.41 -12.69
C SER A 64 19.88 0.10 -13.28
N LEU A 65 19.40 -1.14 -13.12
CA LEU A 65 18.06 -1.56 -13.56
C LEU A 65 16.94 -0.71 -12.95
N TRP A 66 17.14 -0.12 -11.78
CA TRP A 66 16.13 0.71 -11.11
C TRP A 66 15.75 1.95 -11.91
N SER A 67 16.63 2.40 -12.82
CA SER A 67 16.32 3.49 -13.75
C SER A 67 15.29 3.12 -14.83
N THR A 68 15.01 1.84 -15.02
CA THR A 68 14.05 1.32 -16.03
C THR A 68 12.94 0.46 -15.44
N LEU A 69 13.07 0.04 -14.17
CA LEU A 69 12.13 -0.86 -13.51
C LEU A 69 10.79 -0.18 -13.24
N VAL A 70 9.72 -0.76 -13.80
CA VAL A 70 8.34 -0.29 -13.69
C VAL A 70 7.55 -1.13 -12.67
N SER A 71 7.83 -2.43 -12.60
CA SER A 71 7.11 -3.35 -11.72
C SER A 71 8.06 -4.27 -10.97
N LEU A 72 7.86 -4.35 -9.65
CA LEU A 72 8.61 -5.23 -8.76
C LEU A 72 7.65 -6.04 -7.89
N ASP A 73 7.81 -7.36 -7.95
CA ASP A 73 7.12 -8.30 -7.07
C ASP A 73 8.15 -9.07 -6.24
N LEU A 74 8.10 -8.90 -4.92
CA LEU A 74 8.89 -9.61 -3.92
C LEU A 74 7.99 -10.44 -2.99
N SER A 75 6.83 -10.88 -3.46
CA SER A 75 5.83 -11.56 -2.64
C SER A 75 6.24 -12.97 -2.21
N HIS A 76 5.64 -13.44 -1.10
CA HIS A 76 5.85 -14.78 -0.56
C HIS A 76 7.32 -15.14 -0.36
N ASN A 77 8.12 -14.21 0.16
CA ASN A 77 9.45 -14.52 0.65
C ASN A 77 9.41 -14.65 2.18
N CYS A 78 10.50 -14.29 2.85
CA CYS A 78 10.55 -14.21 4.31
C CYS A 78 11.14 -12.86 4.72
N LEU A 79 10.88 -11.81 3.94
CA LEU A 79 11.49 -10.51 4.15
C LEU A 79 11.00 -9.95 5.48
N THR A 80 11.94 -9.65 6.35
CA THR A 80 11.67 -9.03 7.65
C THR A 80 11.64 -7.51 7.55
N CYS A 81 12.29 -6.93 6.53
CA CYS A 81 12.39 -5.49 6.32
C CYS A 81 12.60 -5.17 4.83
N ALA A 82 11.89 -4.16 4.34
CA ALA A 82 11.99 -3.66 2.96
C ALA A 82 12.30 -2.16 2.90
N CYS A 83 12.75 -1.57 4.01
CA CYS A 83 12.93 -0.12 4.13
C CYS A 83 14.01 0.45 3.19
N ALA A 84 14.96 -0.39 2.72
CA ALA A 84 15.91 0.02 1.68
C ALA A 84 15.22 0.47 0.38
N LEU A 85 14.02 -0.04 0.10
CA LEU A 85 13.23 0.37 -1.07
C LEU A 85 12.84 1.85 -1.01
N GLY A 86 12.58 2.39 0.18
CA GLY A 86 12.23 3.79 0.37
C GLY A 86 13.40 4.68 0.81
N SER A 87 14.53 4.09 1.23
CA SER A 87 15.71 4.83 1.67
C SER A 87 17.02 4.10 1.35
N GLU A 88 17.99 4.80 0.75
CA GLU A 88 19.30 4.23 0.39
C GLU A 88 20.20 3.91 1.61
N ALA A 89 19.83 4.36 2.81
CA ALA A 89 20.67 4.13 3.97
C ALA A 89 20.68 2.64 4.34
N PRO A 90 21.86 2.01 4.51
CA PRO A 90 21.95 0.69 5.09
C PRO A 90 21.38 0.76 6.50
N LEU A 91 20.25 0.12 6.71
CA LEU A 91 19.65 0.06 8.04
C LEU A 91 20.43 -0.95 8.87
N SER A 92 20.79 -0.55 10.10
CA SER A 92 21.47 -1.44 11.05
C SER A 92 20.48 -2.47 11.62
N LYS A 93 20.95 -3.41 12.46
CA LYS A 93 20.09 -4.42 13.10
C LYS A 93 18.86 -3.84 13.84
N THR A 94 18.87 -2.54 14.18
CA THR A 94 17.74 -1.77 14.77
C THR A 94 16.93 -1.00 13.71
N HIS A 95 16.64 -1.63 12.57
CA HIS A 95 15.96 -1.03 11.41
C HIS A 95 14.64 -0.29 11.76
N VAL A 96 13.93 -0.68 12.82
CA VAL A 96 12.64 -0.12 13.25
C VAL A 96 12.76 1.29 13.80
N GLU A 97 13.69 1.52 14.73
CA GLU A 97 13.89 2.82 15.38
C GLU A 97 14.42 3.85 14.37
N GLU A 98 15.34 3.42 13.52
CA GLU A 98 15.86 4.26 12.43
C GLU A 98 14.79 4.62 11.41
N ALA A 99 13.88 3.69 11.08
CA ALA A 99 12.76 3.96 10.19
C ALA A 99 11.76 4.93 10.84
N LEU A 100 11.44 4.73 12.12
CA LEU A 100 10.54 5.61 12.87
C LEU A 100 11.11 7.03 13.01
N ALA A 101 12.39 7.16 13.37
CA ALA A 101 13.06 8.45 13.46
C ALA A 101 12.97 9.23 12.13
N ARG A 102 13.13 8.55 11.00
CA ARG A 102 12.97 9.17 9.67
C ARG A 102 11.55 9.61 9.39
N ILE A 103 10.55 8.78 9.72
CA ILE A 103 9.14 9.12 9.54
C ILE A 103 8.79 10.37 10.37
N THR A 104 9.29 10.45 11.59
CA THR A 104 9.06 11.59 12.49
C THR A 104 9.80 12.85 12.04
N MET A 105 11.05 12.73 11.57
CA MET A 105 11.88 13.86 11.14
C MET A 105 11.59 14.33 9.71
N ALA A 106 10.95 13.51 8.87
CA ALA A 106 10.67 13.88 7.49
C ALA A 106 9.68 15.06 7.46
N PRO A 107 9.98 16.13 6.70
CA PRO A 107 9.05 17.24 6.55
C PRO A 107 7.75 16.75 5.89
N ALA A 108 6.60 17.22 6.38
CA ALA A 108 5.28 16.86 5.85
C ALA A 108 5.15 17.17 4.34
N SER A 109 5.84 18.22 3.87
CA SER A 109 6.12 18.43 2.45
C SER A 109 7.41 17.69 2.08
N HIS A 110 7.29 16.44 1.61
CA HIS A 110 8.42 15.56 1.31
C HIS A 110 9.23 15.96 0.06
N THR A 111 9.81 17.16 0.04
CA THR A 111 10.84 17.57 -0.91
C THR A 111 12.20 17.21 -0.33
N VAL A 112 12.63 15.96 -0.50
CA VAL A 112 14.03 15.59 -0.20
C VAL A 112 14.87 15.92 -1.43
N TYR A 113 15.65 17.00 -1.31
CA TYR A 113 16.74 17.31 -2.22
C TYR A 113 17.75 16.16 -2.22
N GLY A 114 18.08 15.59 -3.38
CA GLY A 114 19.33 14.83 -3.55
C GLY A 114 19.28 13.53 -4.35
N PHE A 115 18.12 13.00 -4.72
CA PHE A 115 18.06 11.75 -5.49
C PHE A 115 17.16 11.84 -6.71
N PRO A 116 17.58 11.27 -7.86
CA PRO A 116 16.73 11.19 -9.03
C PRO A 116 15.52 10.27 -8.72
N PRO A 117 14.30 10.71 -9.04
CA PRO A 117 13.10 9.90 -8.86
C PRO A 117 13.16 8.65 -9.73
N LEU A 118 12.74 7.51 -9.18
CA LEU A 118 12.73 6.24 -9.89
C LEU A 118 11.34 5.97 -10.51
N PRO A 119 11.25 5.27 -11.65
CA PRO A 119 10.04 5.14 -12.44
C PRO A 119 9.09 4.02 -11.97
N LEU A 120 9.34 3.39 -10.82
CA LEU A 120 8.52 2.26 -10.35
C LEU A 120 7.05 2.67 -10.21
N GLU A 121 6.16 1.89 -10.82
CA GLU A 121 4.70 2.13 -10.83
C GLU A 121 3.93 1.09 -10.01
N SER A 122 4.48 -0.13 -9.85
CA SER A 122 3.84 -1.22 -9.11
C SER A 122 4.83 -1.92 -8.19
N LEU A 123 4.45 -2.07 -6.92
CA LEU A 123 5.21 -2.80 -5.91
C LEU A 123 4.31 -3.79 -5.16
N ASN A 124 4.73 -5.06 -5.12
CA ASN A 124 4.10 -6.12 -4.35
C ASN A 124 5.07 -6.70 -3.31
N LEU A 125 4.70 -6.60 -2.03
CA LEU A 125 5.45 -7.08 -0.86
C LEU A 125 4.66 -8.13 -0.05
N SER A 126 3.58 -8.68 -0.59
CA SER A 126 2.67 -9.58 0.13
C SER A 126 3.33 -10.87 0.62
N GLY A 127 2.80 -11.53 1.64
CA GLY A 127 3.24 -12.86 2.08
C GLY A 127 4.65 -12.89 2.68
N ASN A 128 5.13 -11.76 3.22
CA ASN A 128 6.44 -11.65 3.88
C ASN A 128 6.30 -11.63 5.41
N ASP A 129 7.39 -11.34 6.11
CA ASP A 129 7.44 -11.21 7.57
C ASP A 129 7.67 -9.73 7.97
N LEU A 130 7.10 -8.79 7.20
CA LEU A 130 7.32 -7.35 7.36
C LEU A 130 6.62 -6.78 8.59
N HIS A 131 7.40 -6.13 9.46
CA HIS A 131 6.87 -5.43 10.64
C HIS A 131 6.52 -3.96 10.38
N MET A 132 7.01 -3.37 9.27
CA MET A 132 6.77 -1.99 8.88
C MET A 132 6.81 -1.83 7.36
N LEU A 133 6.06 -0.86 6.84
CA LEU A 133 6.14 -0.43 5.45
C LEU A 133 7.48 0.27 5.15
N PRO A 134 7.97 0.26 3.89
CA PRO A 134 9.14 1.04 3.52
C PRO A 134 8.90 2.55 3.71
N PRO A 135 9.71 3.25 4.52
CA PRO A 135 9.53 4.67 4.76
C PRO A 135 9.87 5.49 3.52
N LEU A 136 9.14 6.57 3.24
CA LEU A 136 9.41 7.49 2.12
C LEU A 136 9.32 6.85 0.72
N LEU A 137 8.57 5.75 0.59
CA LEU A 137 8.38 5.01 -0.65
C LEU A 137 7.90 5.90 -1.82
N ALA A 138 6.92 6.78 -1.58
CA ALA A 138 6.37 7.70 -2.57
C ALA A 138 7.36 8.82 -2.96
N VAL A 139 8.30 9.15 -2.10
CA VAL A 139 9.38 10.12 -2.40
C VAL A 139 10.37 9.49 -3.37
N ARG A 140 10.74 8.23 -3.14
CA ARG A 140 11.65 7.47 -4.00
C ARG A 140 11.00 7.10 -5.33
N PHE A 141 9.72 6.73 -5.30
CA PHE A 141 8.93 6.28 -6.44
C PHE A 141 7.69 7.18 -6.62
N PRO A 142 7.85 8.42 -7.11
CA PRO A 142 6.73 9.36 -7.26
C PRO A 142 5.70 8.94 -8.32
N ARG A 143 6.03 7.92 -9.13
CA ARG A 143 5.12 7.31 -10.10
C ARG A 143 4.42 6.06 -9.57
N LEU A 144 4.65 5.67 -8.33
CA LEU A 144 4.03 4.48 -7.74
C LEU A 144 2.52 4.65 -7.73
N ARG A 145 1.83 3.77 -8.46
CA ARG A 145 0.38 3.71 -8.63
C ARG A 145 -0.25 2.62 -7.78
N ARG A 146 0.41 1.47 -7.71
CA ARG A 146 -0.12 0.29 -7.01
C ARG A 146 0.86 -0.18 -5.96
N PHE A 147 0.40 -0.15 -4.71
CA PHE A 147 1.12 -0.70 -3.58
C PHE A 147 0.32 -1.82 -2.93
N VAL A 148 0.88 -3.04 -2.96
CA VAL A 148 0.26 -4.24 -2.40
C VAL A 148 1.20 -4.81 -1.35
N CYS A 149 0.73 -4.90 -0.12
CA CYS A 149 1.45 -5.49 0.99
C CYS A 149 0.39 -6.19 1.82
N THR A 150 0.11 -7.47 1.53
CA THR A 150 -0.98 -8.22 2.17
C THR A 150 -0.46 -9.52 2.76
N ASP A 151 -1.19 -10.13 3.69
CA ASP A 151 -0.88 -11.47 4.22
C ASP A 151 0.53 -11.55 4.83
N ASN A 152 1.00 -10.48 5.51
CA ASN A 152 2.26 -10.55 6.24
C ASN A 152 2.12 -11.33 7.54
N LYS A 153 3.12 -12.16 7.84
CA LYS A 153 3.06 -13.07 9.00
C LYS A 153 3.31 -12.38 10.33
N THR A 154 3.85 -11.16 10.33
CA THR A 154 4.03 -10.31 11.50
C THR A 154 3.00 -9.19 11.46
N ALA A 155 2.61 -8.69 12.64
CA ALA A 155 1.70 -7.56 12.69
C ALA A 155 2.38 -6.33 12.09
N LEU A 156 1.78 -5.76 11.05
CA LEU A 156 2.31 -4.60 10.38
C LEU A 156 2.07 -3.34 11.24
N ASN A 157 3.10 -2.53 11.42
CA ASN A 157 2.99 -1.24 12.07
C ASN A 157 3.06 -0.11 11.02
N ILE A 158 2.09 0.80 11.07
CA ILE A 158 2.05 2.02 10.25
C ILE A 158 2.07 3.20 11.23
N PRO A 159 3.26 3.71 11.59
CA PRO A 159 3.37 4.77 12.59
C PRO A 159 2.80 6.08 12.06
N LEU A 160 2.09 6.80 12.94
CA LEU A 160 1.41 8.07 12.69
C LEU A 160 0.27 7.99 11.67
N SER A 161 0.60 7.87 10.38
CA SER A 161 -0.35 7.75 9.27
C SER A 161 0.33 7.17 8.03
N LEU A 162 -0.46 6.67 7.09
CA LEU A 162 0.06 6.18 5.81
C LEU A 162 0.88 7.27 5.09
N ALA A 163 0.35 8.49 5.01
CA ALA A 163 1.01 9.62 4.36
C ALA A 163 2.36 9.98 5.01
N ARG A 164 2.48 9.91 6.33
CA ARG A 164 3.76 10.10 7.03
C ARG A 164 4.72 8.94 6.78
N CYS A 165 4.21 7.72 6.80
CA CYS A 165 5.02 6.52 6.66
C CYS A 165 5.61 6.39 5.25
N ILE A 166 4.76 6.30 4.23
CA ILE A 166 5.21 6.08 2.84
C ILE A 166 5.45 7.39 2.07
N GLY A 167 5.02 8.54 2.60
CA GLY A 167 5.05 9.83 1.90
C GLY A 167 3.78 10.10 1.09
N ALA A 168 3.38 11.37 1.01
CA ALA A 168 2.32 11.82 0.11
C ALA A 168 2.65 11.51 -1.37
N SER A 169 1.65 11.09 -2.14
CA SER A 169 1.83 10.70 -3.54
C SER A 169 0.71 11.23 -4.43
N LYS A 170 1.08 11.91 -5.50
CA LYS A 170 0.13 12.37 -6.54
C LYS A 170 -0.31 11.24 -7.48
N SER A 171 0.39 10.11 -7.48
CA SER A 171 0.19 9.02 -8.45
C SER A 171 -0.40 7.76 -7.83
N LEU A 172 -0.40 7.63 -6.50
CA LEU A 172 -0.85 6.41 -5.83
C LEU A 172 -2.36 6.24 -5.99
N GLU A 173 -2.76 5.14 -6.63
CA GLU A 173 -4.14 4.81 -6.98
C GLU A 173 -4.71 3.67 -6.13
N VAL A 174 -3.88 2.70 -5.75
CA VAL A 174 -4.33 1.51 -4.98
C VAL A 174 -3.39 1.22 -3.84
N VAL A 175 -3.96 1.06 -2.64
CA VAL A 175 -3.28 0.58 -1.43
C VAL A 175 -4.03 -0.64 -0.90
N ALA A 176 -3.34 -1.78 -0.88
CA ALA A 176 -3.86 -3.05 -0.41
C ALA A 176 -3.04 -3.54 0.79
N LEU A 177 -3.68 -3.58 1.97
CA LEU A 177 -3.09 -3.92 3.27
C LEU A 177 -3.92 -4.97 4.02
N GLN A 178 -4.57 -5.88 3.29
CA GLN A 178 -5.39 -6.94 3.88
C GLN A 178 -4.54 -7.95 4.66
N ARG A 179 -5.10 -8.54 5.71
CA ARG A 179 -4.49 -9.67 6.44
C ARG A 179 -3.13 -9.34 7.07
N ASP A 180 -2.95 -8.10 7.51
CA ASP A 180 -1.69 -7.61 8.10
C ASP A 180 -1.79 -7.38 9.62
N ARG A 181 -2.92 -7.76 10.24
CA ARG A 181 -3.20 -7.62 11.68
C ARG A 181 -3.08 -6.18 12.17
N LEU A 182 -3.40 -5.22 11.30
CA LEU A 182 -3.45 -3.80 11.63
C LEU A 182 -4.46 -3.58 12.75
N LYS A 183 -4.05 -2.90 13.84
CA LYS A 183 -4.94 -2.52 14.95
C LYS A 183 -5.59 -1.16 14.73
N THR A 184 -4.88 -0.27 14.05
CA THR A 184 -5.32 1.07 13.69
C THR A 184 -4.86 1.38 12.27
N PHE A 185 -5.59 2.27 11.60
CA PHE A 185 -5.20 2.77 10.29
C PHE A 185 -5.67 4.21 10.13
N ILE A 186 -4.75 5.08 9.72
CA ILE A 186 -5.00 6.50 9.47
C ILE A 186 -4.35 6.84 8.12
N VAL A 187 -5.07 7.50 7.22
CA VAL A 187 -4.52 7.86 5.90
C VAL A 187 -3.53 9.00 6.03
N ALA A 188 -3.93 10.08 6.70
CA ALA A 188 -3.07 11.23 6.95
C ALA A 188 -3.54 11.99 8.19
N ASP A 189 -2.61 12.71 8.81
CA ASP A 189 -2.94 13.70 9.84
C ASP A 189 -3.29 15.05 9.20
N ASP A 190 -3.71 16.01 10.03
CA ASP A 190 -4.07 17.37 9.62
C ASP A 190 -2.90 18.18 9.05
N THR A 191 -1.66 17.76 9.30
CA THR A 191 -0.43 18.41 8.82
C THR A 191 -0.10 18.10 7.36
N VAL A 192 -0.73 17.07 6.76
CA VAL A 192 -0.51 16.70 5.37
C VAL A 192 -1.71 17.10 4.51
N ASN A 193 -1.52 18.12 3.67
CA ASN A 193 -2.54 18.59 2.74
C ASN A 193 -2.60 17.72 1.49
N ASN A 194 -3.81 17.26 1.15
CA ASN A 194 -4.11 16.46 -0.06
C ASN A 194 -3.08 15.34 -0.30
N PRO A 195 -2.98 14.36 0.61
CA PRO A 195 -1.88 13.39 0.63
C PRO A 195 -1.87 12.47 -0.60
N PHE A 196 -3.06 12.11 -1.10
CA PHE A 196 -3.22 11.13 -2.17
C PHE A 196 -4.36 11.49 -3.13
N PRO A 197 -4.21 12.54 -3.96
CA PRO A 197 -5.29 13.02 -4.83
C PRO A 197 -5.76 12.00 -5.87
N ALA A 198 -4.91 11.04 -6.25
CA ALA A 198 -5.22 9.99 -7.23
C ALA A 198 -5.73 8.68 -6.61
N LEU A 199 -5.77 8.57 -5.28
CA LEU A 199 -6.12 7.32 -4.59
C LEU A 199 -7.56 6.92 -4.91
N ARG A 200 -7.76 5.69 -5.36
CA ARG A 200 -9.03 5.12 -5.77
C ARG A 200 -9.50 4.01 -4.83
N GLU A 201 -8.56 3.21 -4.34
CA GLU A 201 -8.88 2.00 -3.56
C GLU A 201 -8.00 1.89 -2.31
N ILE A 202 -8.65 1.68 -1.17
CA ILE A 202 -8.03 1.27 0.08
C ILE A 202 -8.66 -0.05 0.53
N LEU A 203 -7.87 -1.11 0.58
CA LEU A 203 -8.34 -2.44 0.96
C LEU A 203 -7.68 -2.84 2.29
N LEU A 204 -8.50 -3.03 3.33
CA LEU A 204 -8.07 -3.29 4.71
C LEU A 204 -8.79 -4.51 5.31
N ASP A 205 -9.33 -5.38 4.47
CA ASP A 205 -10.05 -6.58 4.90
C ASP A 205 -9.20 -7.50 5.78
N GLN A 206 -9.86 -8.24 6.67
CA GLN A 206 -9.24 -9.27 7.50
C GLN A 206 -8.07 -8.74 8.34
N ASN A 207 -8.21 -7.52 8.88
CA ASN A 207 -7.28 -6.96 9.86
C ASN A 207 -7.84 -7.08 11.28
N HIS A 208 -7.17 -6.43 12.23
CA HIS A 208 -7.58 -6.35 13.63
C HIS A 208 -8.07 -4.94 13.99
N LEU A 209 -8.66 -4.21 13.03
CA LEU A 209 -9.09 -2.84 13.25
C LEU A 209 -10.24 -2.84 14.26
N GLY A 210 -10.07 -2.08 15.34
CA GLY A 210 -11.04 -1.96 16.43
C GLY A 210 -11.40 -0.51 16.74
N GLY A 211 -12.40 -0.31 17.58
CA GLY A 211 -12.80 1.02 18.02
C GLY A 211 -13.43 1.84 16.90
N THR A 212 -12.88 3.02 16.60
CA THR A 212 -13.42 3.92 15.58
C THR A 212 -12.49 4.00 14.37
N VAL A 213 -13.00 3.70 13.18
CA VAL A 213 -12.29 3.94 11.92
C VAL A 213 -12.56 5.36 11.43
N ASN A 214 -11.48 6.08 11.16
CA ASN A 214 -11.49 7.39 10.50
C ASN A 214 -10.23 7.51 9.60
N LEU A 215 -10.23 8.48 8.69
CA LEU A 215 -9.09 8.67 7.77
C LEU A 215 -8.05 9.69 8.30
N GLY A 216 -8.24 10.21 9.52
CA GLY A 216 -7.40 11.22 10.18
C GLY A 216 -7.67 12.67 9.78
N PHE A 217 -8.72 12.93 9.00
CA PHE A 217 -9.10 14.27 8.60
C PHE A 217 -10.11 14.90 9.58
N ALA A 218 -9.85 16.16 9.95
CA ALA A 218 -10.78 16.96 10.75
C ALA A 218 -12.08 17.27 9.96
N ALA A 219 -13.19 17.43 10.68
CA ALA A 219 -14.52 17.62 10.10
C ALA A 219 -14.73 19.03 9.51
N ASP A 220 -13.93 20.01 9.94
CA ASP A 220 -14.00 21.42 9.59
C ASP A 220 -13.24 21.78 8.30
N LYS A 221 -12.45 20.86 7.73
CA LYS A 221 -11.79 21.09 6.44
C LYS A 221 -12.83 21.14 5.32
N GLU A 222 -13.00 22.32 4.72
CA GLU A 222 -14.01 22.59 3.67
C GLU A 222 -13.81 21.79 2.37
N ALA A 223 -12.59 21.32 2.08
CA ALA A 223 -12.26 20.65 0.82
C ALA A 223 -12.13 19.13 0.97
N PRO A 224 -12.61 18.34 -0.01
CA PRO A 224 -12.37 16.90 -0.06
C PRO A 224 -10.88 16.55 -0.06
N MET A 225 -10.45 15.75 0.91
CA MET A 225 -9.05 15.34 1.05
C MET A 225 -8.66 14.16 0.14
N LEU A 226 -9.64 13.33 -0.26
CA LEU A 226 -9.44 12.17 -1.14
C LEU A 226 -10.50 12.16 -2.26
N PRO A 227 -10.46 13.12 -3.20
CA PRO A 227 -11.52 13.33 -4.21
C PRO A 227 -11.68 12.16 -5.19
N SER A 228 -10.62 11.40 -5.42
CA SER A 228 -10.61 10.26 -6.36
C SER A 228 -11.01 8.94 -5.72
N LEU A 229 -11.18 8.88 -4.39
CA LEU A 229 -11.42 7.60 -3.71
C LEU A 229 -12.78 7.04 -4.13
N ARG A 230 -12.80 5.75 -4.48
CA ARG A 230 -13.96 5.01 -4.99
C ARG A 230 -14.32 3.83 -4.13
N ARG A 231 -13.33 3.18 -3.51
CA ARG A 231 -13.53 1.96 -2.71
C ARG A 231 -12.76 2.01 -1.40
N ILE A 232 -13.45 1.68 -0.32
CA ILE A 232 -12.86 1.30 0.96
C ILE A 232 -13.43 -0.06 1.35
N SER A 233 -12.58 -0.99 1.77
CA SER A 233 -12.97 -2.35 2.16
C SER A 233 -12.47 -2.62 3.58
N LEU A 234 -13.38 -2.92 4.50
CA LEU A 234 -13.15 -3.17 5.93
C LEU A 234 -13.73 -4.52 6.37
N ASP A 235 -13.85 -5.47 5.45
CA ASP A 235 -14.55 -6.73 5.71
C ASP A 235 -13.79 -7.60 6.73
N ASP A 236 -14.50 -8.42 7.49
CA ASP A 236 -13.98 -9.47 8.37
C ASP A 236 -12.91 -9.00 9.38
N GLN A 237 -13.12 -7.91 10.13
CA GLN A 237 -12.16 -7.53 11.19
C GLN A 237 -12.23 -8.50 12.37
N THR A 238 -11.07 -9.04 12.78
CA THR A 238 -10.96 -10.13 13.78
C THR A 238 -10.11 -9.73 15.00
N GLY A 239 -10.02 -8.43 15.27
CA GLY A 239 -9.26 -7.89 16.41
C GLY A 239 -9.87 -8.23 17.77
N ALA A 240 -9.08 -8.09 18.84
CA ALA A 240 -9.56 -8.28 20.20
C ALA A 240 -10.61 -7.24 20.61
N GLU A 241 -10.47 -6.01 20.10
CA GLU A 241 -11.51 -4.99 20.18
C GLU A 241 -12.32 -5.00 18.88
N PRO A 242 -13.66 -5.10 18.94
CA PRO A 242 -14.48 -5.04 17.74
C PRO A 242 -14.46 -3.64 17.13
N LEU A 243 -14.71 -3.56 15.82
CA LEU A 243 -14.93 -2.31 15.12
C LEU A 243 -16.25 -1.68 15.59
N ARG A 244 -16.22 -0.66 16.45
CA ARG A 244 -17.43 -0.09 17.10
C ARG A 244 -18.09 1.03 16.31
N HIS A 245 -17.32 1.81 15.57
CA HIS A 245 -17.84 3.00 14.90
C HIS A 245 -17.07 3.31 13.61
N ILE A 246 -17.78 3.87 12.64
CA ILE A 246 -17.23 4.38 11.38
C ILE A 246 -17.54 5.87 11.32
N HIS A 247 -16.50 6.69 11.35
CA HIS A 247 -16.69 8.13 11.44
C HIS A 247 -17.24 8.69 10.13
N ALA A 248 -18.39 9.36 10.18
CA ALA A 248 -19.09 9.81 8.98
C ALA A 248 -18.34 10.89 8.15
N THR A 249 -17.30 11.52 8.70
CA THR A 249 -16.44 12.45 7.93
C THR A 249 -15.75 11.78 6.75
N ILE A 250 -15.64 10.45 6.71
CA ILE A 250 -15.18 9.69 5.54
C ILE A 250 -15.97 10.12 4.30
N PHE A 251 -17.29 10.25 4.40
CA PHE A 251 -18.19 10.59 3.30
C PHE A 251 -18.14 12.07 2.90
N ALA A 252 -17.68 12.95 3.80
CA ALA A 252 -17.39 14.35 3.48
C ALA A 252 -16.08 14.47 2.68
N HIS A 253 -15.05 13.72 3.09
CA HIS A 253 -13.71 13.78 2.49
C HIS A 253 -13.53 12.94 1.22
N CYS A 254 -14.46 12.00 0.98
CA CYS A 254 -14.45 11.08 -0.15
C CYS A 254 -15.76 11.19 -0.95
N PRO A 255 -16.06 12.34 -1.59
CA PRO A 255 -17.36 12.58 -2.24
C PRO A 255 -17.63 11.65 -3.42
N GLY A 256 -16.61 11.06 -4.03
CA GLY A 256 -16.74 10.10 -5.12
C GLY A 256 -16.71 8.63 -4.70
N LEU A 257 -16.77 8.33 -3.39
CA LEU A 257 -16.82 6.97 -2.89
C LEU A 257 -18.06 6.26 -3.47
N THR A 258 -17.89 5.06 -4.03
CA THR A 258 -18.98 4.29 -4.63
C THR A 258 -19.11 2.87 -4.07
N SER A 259 -18.16 2.44 -3.25
CA SER A 259 -18.18 1.15 -2.57
C SER A 259 -17.51 1.34 -1.21
N PHE A 260 -18.22 0.93 -0.16
CA PHE A 260 -17.74 0.95 1.21
C PHE A 260 -18.29 -0.30 1.89
N THR A 261 -17.44 -1.29 2.15
CA THR A 261 -17.86 -2.58 2.71
C THR A 261 -17.26 -2.80 4.09
N PHE A 262 -18.04 -3.43 4.97
CA PHE A 262 -17.63 -3.84 6.32
C PHE A 262 -18.37 -5.11 6.74
N HIS A 263 -18.58 -6.02 5.79
CA HIS A 263 -19.29 -7.28 6.02
C HIS A 263 -18.49 -8.22 6.92
N GLY A 264 -19.19 -9.10 7.65
CA GLY A 264 -18.54 -10.12 8.49
C GLY A 264 -17.96 -9.58 9.80
N ASN A 265 -18.15 -8.29 10.09
CA ASN A 265 -17.84 -7.71 11.39
C ASN A 265 -18.93 -8.11 12.41
N CYS A 266 -18.54 -8.42 13.65
CA CYS A 266 -19.48 -8.97 14.65
C CYS A 266 -20.64 -8.04 15.02
N ASN A 267 -20.51 -6.74 14.76
CA ASN A 267 -21.50 -5.70 15.05
C ASN A 267 -21.90 -4.91 13.79
N GLU A 268 -21.90 -5.58 12.63
CA GLU A 268 -22.26 -5.00 11.33
C GLU A 268 -23.59 -4.22 11.35
N ALA A 269 -24.64 -4.76 12.00
CA ALA A 269 -25.93 -4.09 12.11
C ALA A 269 -25.85 -2.77 12.91
N GLU A 270 -25.11 -2.75 14.03
CA GLU A 270 -24.93 -1.54 14.84
C GLU A 270 -24.12 -0.47 14.10
N LEU A 271 -23.10 -0.89 13.35
CA LEU A 271 -22.31 -0.01 12.49
C LEU A 271 -23.17 0.64 11.42
N HIS A 272 -24.02 -0.16 10.77
CA HIS A 272 -24.96 0.30 9.77
C HIS A 272 -25.95 1.32 10.35
N ASP A 273 -26.60 0.99 11.47
CA ASP A 273 -27.57 1.86 12.13
C ASP A 273 -26.94 3.19 12.57
N SER A 274 -25.70 3.14 13.10
CA SER A 274 -24.94 4.33 13.47
C SER A 274 -24.66 5.24 12.27
N LEU A 275 -24.33 4.66 11.11
CA LEU A 275 -24.10 5.41 9.88
C LEU A 275 -25.38 6.06 9.36
N VAL A 276 -26.49 5.32 9.32
CA VAL A 276 -27.79 5.82 8.82
C VAL A 276 -28.31 7.00 9.64
N GLN A 277 -28.00 7.05 10.94
CA GLN A 277 -28.37 8.19 11.79
C GLN A 277 -27.60 9.48 11.45
N SER A 278 -26.40 9.36 10.85
CA SER A 278 -25.56 10.52 10.52
C SER A 278 -26.13 11.37 9.38
N ASP A 279 -26.27 12.68 9.61
CA ASP A 279 -26.67 13.64 8.56
C ASP A 279 -25.67 13.68 7.39
N VAL A 280 -24.37 13.53 7.68
CA VAL A 280 -23.30 13.55 6.66
C VAL A 280 -23.45 12.34 5.73
N TYR A 281 -23.71 11.17 6.30
CA TYR A 281 -23.92 9.94 5.53
C TYR A 281 -25.23 10.00 4.73
N ARG A 282 -26.35 10.41 5.34
CA ARG A 282 -27.63 10.59 4.63
C ARG A 282 -27.51 11.55 3.46
N SER A 283 -26.84 12.69 3.65
CA SER A 283 -26.57 13.66 2.59
C SER A 283 -25.69 13.10 1.48
N TRP A 284 -24.74 12.22 1.81
CA TRP A 284 -23.95 11.49 0.84
C TRP A 284 -24.78 10.46 0.07
N GLN A 285 -25.65 9.69 0.73
CA GLN A 285 -26.53 8.71 0.08
C GLN A 285 -27.45 9.37 -0.95
N VAL A 286 -28.07 10.51 -0.61
CA VAL A 286 -28.91 11.28 -1.56
C VAL A 286 -28.13 11.70 -2.80
N ARG A 287 -26.88 12.19 -2.63
CA ARG A 287 -26.01 12.56 -3.76
C ARG A 287 -25.58 11.35 -4.60
N MET A 288 -25.33 10.21 -3.97
CA MET A 288 -24.87 9.00 -4.65
C MET A 288 -25.99 8.23 -5.33
N LYS A 289 -27.24 8.38 -4.88
CA LYS A 289 -28.41 7.72 -5.48
C LYS A 289 -28.47 7.96 -6.99
N ASP A 290 -28.35 9.22 -7.43
CA ASP A 290 -28.34 9.57 -8.85
C ASP A 290 -27.17 8.95 -9.62
N ILE A 291 -26.01 8.75 -8.97
CA ILE A 291 -24.83 8.16 -9.59
C ILE A 291 -24.99 6.65 -9.72
N VAL A 292 -25.54 6.01 -8.69
CA VAL A 292 -25.78 4.56 -8.67
C VAL A 292 -26.90 4.19 -9.64
N ASP A 293 -27.99 4.94 -9.66
CA ASP A 293 -29.08 4.76 -10.62
C ASP A 293 -28.54 4.85 -12.06
N LYS A 294 -27.70 5.85 -12.37
CA LYS A 294 -27.04 5.95 -13.68
C LYS A 294 -26.13 4.78 -14.00
N LYS A 295 -25.38 4.25 -13.03
CA LYS A 295 -24.47 3.11 -13.21
C LYS A 295 -25.23 1.79 -13.43
N LEU A 296 -26.31 1.57 -12.69
CA LEU A 296 -27.18 0.40 -12.86
C LEU A 296 -27.85 0.39 -14.24
N HIS A 297 -28.33 1.55 -14.71
CA HIS A 297 -28.88 1.69 -16.07
C HIS A 297 -27.84 1.45 -17.18
N ALA A 298 -26.55 1.70 -16.89
CA ALA A 298 -25.45 1.42 -17.81
C ALA A 298 -24.93 -0.03 -17.75
N GLY A 299 -25.58 -0.92 -17.00
CA GLY A 299 -25.21 -2.34 -16.87
C GLY A 299 -24.04 -2.61 -15.91
N GLY A 300 -23.69 -1.67 -15.03
CA GLY A 300 -22.65 -1.85 -14.01
C GLY A 300 -23.19 -2.48 -12.73
N GLN A 301 -22.30 -3.09 -11.93
CA GLN A 301 -22.57 -3.45 -10.53
C GLN A 301 -22.27 -2.27 -9.62
N ALA A 302 -23.20 -1.96 -8.72
CA ALA A 302 -23.03 -0.96 -7.68
C ALA A 302 -23.63 -1.51 -6.38
N GLU A 303 -22.81 -1.63 -5.35
CA GLU A 303 -23.23 -1.91 -3.99
C GLU A 303 -23.08 -0.62 -3.19
N LEU A 304 -24.21 0.04 -2.94
CA LEU A 304 -24.33 0.91 -1.79
C LEU A 304 -24.52 -0.01 -0.60
N ILE A 305 -23.82 0.30 0.51
CA ILE A 305 -24.00 -0.31 1.84
C ILE A 305 -25.44 -0.79 2.04
#